data_AF-A0A7S0FKD5-F1
#
_entry.id   AF-A0A7S0FKD5-F1
#
_cell.length_a   1.000
_cell.length_b   1.000
_cell.length_c   1.000
_cell.angle_alpha   90.00
_cell.angle_beta   90.00
_cell.angle_gamma   90.00
#
_symmetry.space_group_name_H-M   'P 1'
#
loop_
_entity.id
_entity.type
_entity.pdbx_description
1 polymer ?
#
loop_
_entity_poly.entity_id
_entity_poly.type
_entity_poly.pdbx_seq_one_letter_code
_entity_poly.pdbx_strand_id
1 'polypeptide(L)'
;YLFDFNPKTVQAPATLFDDCVDETIVFLVTLILYYKTSTHTMPEWFPPGIYPAILVLYTIWHFIFPLKQRKPLWSAMARVCTAPFSKPSFFETYVADVLTSMVKILLDLLWTICFIVSGDFLISDTVDNADDSRHEWQHSKWYKQYLVPIICLFPLYIRLMQCLRKFSDTGDRIPNLPNA
;
A
#
# COMPACT_ATOMS: atom_id res chain seq x y z
N TYR A 1 -27.48 4.01 4.41
CA TYR A 1 -26.51 3.20 5.19
C TYR A 1 -25.32 4.08 5.54
N LEU A 2 -24.66 3.89 6.70
CA LEU A 2 -23.57 4.78 7.16
C LEU A 2 -22.42 4.94 6.14
N PHE A 3 -22.13 3.89 5.37
CA PHE A 3 -21.05 3.88 4.37
C PHE A 3 -21.51 3.82 2.91
N ASP A 4 -22.83 3.84 2.67
CA ASP A 4 -23.43 3.85 1.32
C ASP A 4 -22.85 2.86 0.30
N PHE A 5 -22.46 1.66 0.78
CA PHE A 5 -21.94 0.60 -0.08
C PHE A 5 -23.04 0.05 -1.00
N ASN A 6 -22.71 -0.12 -2.28
CA ASN A 6 -23.62 -0.75 -3.22
C ASN A 6 -23.68 -2.27 -2.95
N PRO A 7 -24.85 -2.82 -2.57
CA PRO A 7 -24.98 -4.22 -2.19
C PRO A 7 -24.69 -5.20 -3.34
N LYS A 8 -24.74 -4.75 -4.60
CA LYS A 8 -24.41 -5.57 -5.78
C LYS A 8 -22.91 -5.78 -5.98
N THR A 9 -22.07 -5.00 -5.29
CA THR A 9 -20.61 -5.04 -5.43
C THR A 9 -19.90 -5.53 -4.17
N VAL A 10 -20.61 -5.66 -3.05
CA VAL A 10 -20.04 -6.14 -1.78
C VAL A 10 -19.89 -7.66 -1.85
N GLN A 11 -18.66 -8.15 -1.66
CA GLN A 11 -18.37 -9.58 -1.56
C GLN A 11 -18.94 -10.15 -0.26
N ALA A 12 -19.30 -11.43 -0.28
CA ALA A 12 -19.75 -12.12 0.92
C ALA A 12 -18.57 -12.31 1.90
N PRO A 13 -18.81 -12.32 3.22
CA PRO A 13 -17.74 -12.55 4.19
C PRO A 13 -17.00 -13.88 3.98
N ALA A 14 -17.70 -14.93 3.55
CA ALA A 14 -17.11 -16.24 3.28
C ALA A 14 -16.13 -16.18 2.09
N THR A 15 -16.53 -15.57 0.98
CA THR A 15 -15.66 -15.44 -0.21
C THR A 15 -14.42 -14.60 0.09
N LEU A 16 -14.56 -13.57 0.93
CA LEU A 16 -13.42 -12.77 1.38
C LEU A 16 -12.44 -13.61 2.21
N PHE A 17 -12.96 -14.51 3.05
CA PHE A 17 -12.12 -15.38 3.87
C PHE A 17 -11.36 -16.39 3.01
N ASP A 18 -12.03 -17.00 2.03
CA ASP A 18 -11.42 -17.93 1.09
C ASP A 18 -10.29 -17.24 0.30
N ASP A 19 -10.53 -16.03 -0.22
CA ASP A 19 -9.50 -15.23 -0.91
C ASP A 19 -8.29 -14.94 0.01
N CYS A 20 -8.53 -14.63 1.29
CA CYS A 20 -7.44 -14.41 2.26
C CYS A 20 -6.62 -15.68 2.53
N VAL A 21 -7.27 -16.85 2.58
CA VAL A 21 -6.62 -18.14 2.81
C VAL A 21 -5.71 -18.47 1.63
N ASP A 22 -6.19 -18.31 0.40
CA ASP A 22 -5.41 -18.58 -0.81
C ASP A 22 -4.14 -17.72 -0.88
N GLU A 23 -4.25 -16.41 -0.62
CA GLU A 23 -3.09 -15.50 -0.55
C GLU A 23 -2.10 -15.90 0.55
N THR A 24 -2.60 -16.32 1.70
CA THR A 24 -1.75 -16.76 2.84
C THR A 24 -0.98 -18.02 2.50
N ILE A 25 -1.60 -18.96 1.78
CA ILE A 25 -0.93 -20.19 1.32
C ILE A 25 0.23 -19.85 0.37
N VAL A 26 -0.02 -18.99 -0.62
CA VAL A 26 1.02 -18.56 -1.57
C VAL A 26 2.17 -17.85 -0.83
N PHE A 27 1.85 -17.01 0.15
CA PHE A 27 2.86 -16.36 0.99
C PHE A 27 3.73 -17.37 1.76
N LEU A 28 3.10 -18.33 2.45
CA LEU A 28 3.84 -19.33 3.23
C LEU A 28 4.72 -20.22 2.35
N VAL A 29 4.22 -20.68 1.21
CA VAL A 29 4.99 -21.49 0.26
C VAL A 29 6.22 -20.72 -0.22
N THR A 30 6.02 -19.47 -0.63
CA THR A 30 7.11 -18.64 -1.16
C THR A 30 8.15 -18.30 -0.08
N LEU A 31 7.71 -18.05 1.16
CA LEU A 31 8.58 -17.81 2.30
C LEU A 31 9.44 -19.04 2.64
N ILE A 32 8.84 -20.23 2.61
CA ILE A 32 9.57 -21.50 2.86
C ILE A 32 10.62 -21.73 1.76
N LEU A 33 10.28 -21.48 0.49
CA LEU A 33 11.20 -21.61 -0.63
C LEU A 33 12.37 -20.62 -0.56
N TYR A 34 12.08 -19.38 -0.20
CA TYR A 34 13.09 -18.36 0.07
C TYR A 34 14.06 -18.81 1.17
N TYR A 35 13.53 -19.25 2.32
CA TYR A 35 14.35 -19.69 3.45
C TYR A 35 15.23 -20.90 3.11
N LYS A 36 14.68 -21.89 2.39
CA LYS A 36 15.43 -23.08 1.96
C LYS A 36 16.55 -22.76 0.97
N THR A 37 16.31 -21.82 0.05
CA THR A 37 17.32 -21.37 -0.92
C THR A 37 18.42 -20.57 -0.23
N SER A 38 18.05 -19.66 0.69
CA SER A 38 19.01 -18.85 1.45
C SER A 38 19.89 -19.67 2.41
N THR A 39 19.44 -20.84 2.86
CA THR A 39 20.24 -21.74 3.72
C THR A 39 21.13 -22.71 2.92
N HIS A 40 21.22 -22.55 1.59
CA HIS A 40 21.97 -23.42 0.66
C HIS A 40 21.62 -24.92 0.78
N THR A 41 20.43 -25.24 1.26
CA THR A 41 19.97 -26.64 1.43
C THR A 41 19.37 -27.24 0.15
N MET A 42 19.19 -26.41 -0.89
CA MET A 42 18.69 -26.80 -2.21
C MET A 42 19.66 -26.32 -3.30
N PRO A 43 19.72 -27.00 -4.46
CA PRO A 43 20.56 -26.59 -5.57
C PRO A 43 20.14 -25.21 -6.10
N GLU A 44 21.11 -24.31 -6.28
CA GLU A 44 20.92 -22.92 -6.72
C GLU A 44 20.58 -22.82 -8.22
N TRP A 45 19.39 -23.28 -8.61
CA TRP A 45 18.87 -23.06 -9.96
C TRP A 45 18.42 -21.61 -10.16
N PHE A 46 18.00 -20.94 -9.08
CA PHE A 46 17.46 -19.57 -9.10
C PHE A 46 18.03 -18.73 -7.95
N PRO A 47 18.36 -17.45 -8.16
CA PRO A 47 18.75 -16.55 -7.08
C PRO A 47 17.62 -16.40 -6.04
N PRO A 48 17.96 -16.26 -4.75
CA PRO A 48 16.98 -16.21 -3.67
C PRO A 48 16.00 -15.03 -3.79
N GLY A 49 16.39 -13.93 -4.44
CA GLY A 49 15.53 -12.76 -4.65
C GLY A 49 14.32 -13.01 -5.58
N ILE A 50 14.29 -14.07 -6.38
CA ILE A 50 13.17 -14.36 -7.29
C ILE A 50 11.89 -14.72 -6.52
N TYR A 51 11.99 -15.42 -5.40
CA TYR A 51 10.83 -15.83 -4.61
C TYR A 51 10.01 -14.63 -4.10
N PRO A 52 10.57 -13.65 -3.37
CA PRO A 52 9.82 -12.46 -2.98
C PRO A 52 9.33 -11.66 -4.20
N ALA A 53 10.07 -11.64 -5.32
CA ALA A 53 9.60 -10.99 -6.54
C ALA A 53 8.34 -11.64 -7.14
N ILE A 54 8.29 -12.97 -7.19
CA ILE A 54 7.11 -13.71 -7.64
C ILE A 54 5.91 -13.41 -6.74
N LEU A 55 6.11 -13.38 -5.43
CA LEU A 55 5.05 -13.05 -4.48
C LEU A 55 4.49 -11.64 -4.72
N VAL A 56 5.36 -10.66 -4.92
CA VAL A 56 4.95 -9.28 -5.22
C VAL A 56 4.19 -9.21 -6.54
N LEU A 57 4.66 -9.89 -7.59
CA LEU A 57 3.95 -9.92 -8.87
C LEU A 57 2.59 -10.60 -8.76
N TYR A 58 2.51 -11.71 -8.01
CA TYR A 58 1.26 -12.43 -7.76
C TYR A 58 0.25 -11.57 -6.99
N THR A 59 0.69 -10.93 -5.90
CA THR A 59 -0.18 -10.04 -5.11
C THR A 59 -0.63 -8.81 -5.90
N ILE A 60 0.24 -8.19 -6.71
CA ILE A 60 -0.13 -7.08 -7.60
C ILE A 60 -1.14 -7.55 -8.65
N TRP A 61 -0.91 -8.72 -9.24
CA TRP A 61 -1.82 -9.31 -10.22
C TRP A 61 -3.22 -9.54 -9.63
N HIS A 62 -3.28 -10.17 -8.45
CA HIS A 62 -4.54 -10.42 -7.73
C HIS A 62 -5.20 -9.12 -7.24
N PHE A 63 -4.41 -8.08 -6.93
CA PHE A 63 -4.94 -6.78 -6.55
C PHE A 63 -5.61 -6.04 -7.73
N ILE A 64 -5.02 -6.11 -8.92
CA ILE A 64 -5.51 -5.41 -10.13
C ILE A 64 -6.65 -6.17 -10.81
N PHE A 65 -6.55 -7.49 -10.93
CA PHE A 65 -7.58 -8.33 -11.53
C PHE A 65 -8.40 -9.03 -10.43
N PRO A 66 -9.75 -8.93 -10.42
CA PRO A 66 -10.66 -8.40 -11.45
C PRO A 66 -11.05 -6.93 -11.27
N LEU A 67 -10.70 -6.09 -12.26
CA LEU A 67 -10.93 -4.64 -12.29
C LEU A 67 -12.38 -4.21 -11.98
N LYS A 68 -13.39 -5.00 -12.38
CA LYS A 68 -14.81 -4.66 -12.20
C LYS A 68 -15.22 -4.58 -10.73
N GLN A 69 -14.70 -5.47 -9.89
CA GLN A 69 -15.00 -5.50 -8.45
C GLN A 69 -14.19 -4.45 -7.68
N ARG A 70 -13.01 -4.07 -8.22
CA ARG A 70 -12.09 -3.09 -7.61
C ARG A 70 -12.39 -1.63 -8.00
N LYS A 71 -13.22 -1.36 -9.02
CA LYS A 71 -13.65 0.01 -9.38
C LYS A 71 -14.13 0.89 -8.20
N PRO A 72 -14.98 0.41 -7.28
CA PRO A 72 -15.41 1.22 -6.13
C PRO A 72 -14.24 1.56 -5.20
N LEU A 73 -13.26 0.65 -5.01
CA LEU A 73 -12.05 0.90 -4.23
C LEU A 73 -11.21 2.01 -4.88
N TRP A 74 -10.90 1.88 -6.17
CA TRP A 74 -10.13 2.89 -6.91
C TRP A 74 -10.86 4.23 -6.99
N SER A 75 -12.18 4.22 -7.16
CA SER A 75 -13.00 5.43 -7.13
C SER A 75 -13.00 6.08 -5.74
N ALA A 76 -13.01 5.30 -4.66
CA ALA A 76 -12.94 5.83 -3.30
C ALA A 76 -11.57 6.44 -3.02
N MET A 77 -10.48 5.77 -3.41
CA MET A 77 -9.12 6.31 -3.32
C MET A 77 -8.97 7.60 -4.12
N ALA A 78 -9.47 7.63 -5.37
CA ALA A 78 -9.44 8.83 -6.21
C ALA A 78 -10.24 9.97 -5.57
N ARG A 79 -11.42 9.70 -5.00
CA ARG A 79 -12.23 10.70 -4.29
C ARG A 79 -11.52 11.27 -3.08
N VAL A 80 -10.85 10.42 -2.30
CA VAL A 80 -10.03 10.83 -1.15
C VAL A 80 -8.86 11.71 -1.59
N CYS A 81 -8.22 11.39 -2.72
CA CYS A 81 -7.17 12.24 -3.30
C CYS A 81 -7.72 13.59 -3.81
N THR A 82 -8.94 13.62 -4.33
CA THR A 82 -9.63 14.85 -4.77
C THR A 82 -10.40 15.55 -3.66
N ALA A 83 -10.37 15.04 -2.43
CA ALA A 83 -11.04 15.60 -1.28
C ALA A 83 -10.76 17.10 -1.00
N PRO A 84 -9.61 17.72 -1.36
CA PRO A 84 -9.48 19.17 -1.22
C PRO A 84 -10.52 19.98 -2.01
N PHE A 85 -11.16 19.40 -3.04
CA PHE A 85 -12.07 20.11 -3.95
C PHE A 85 -13.56 19.78 -3.74
N SER A 86 -13.91 18.86 -2.83
CA SER A 86 -15.29 18.42 -2.61
C SER A 86 -15.64 18.38 -1.12
N LYS A 87 -16.92 18.57 -0.76
CA LYS A 87 -17.38 18.43 0.63
C LYS A 87 -17.15 16.99 1.08
N PRO A 88 -16.30 16.74 2.10
CA PRO A 88 -15.91 15.38 2.46
C PRO A 88 -17.10 14.62 3.05
N SER A 89 -17.43 13.48 2.47
CA SER A 89 -18.40 12.55 3.07
C SER A 89 -17.80 11.86 4.31
N PHE A 90 -18.65 11.30 5.18
CA PHE A 90 -18.22 10.50 6.33
C PHE A 90 -17.31 9.34 5.90
N PHE A 91 -17.67 8.66 4.81
CA PHE A 91 -16.88 7.57 4.25
C PHE A 91 -15.50 8.02 3.78
N GLU A 92 -15.39 9.15 3.09
CA GLU A 92 -14.11 9.69 2.60
C GLU A 92 -13.19 10.14 3.74
N THR A 93 -13.79 10.66 4.82
CA THR A 93 -13.06 11.00 6.05
C THR A 93 -12.51 9.74 6.72
N TYR A 94 -13.34 8.69 6.84
CA TYR A 94 -12.91 7.41 7.39
C TYR A 94 -11.79 6.76 6.58
N VAL A 95 -11.89 6.74 5.24
CA VAL A 95 -10.84 6.19 4.37
C VAL A 95 -9.55 6.99 4.49
N ALA A 96 -9.61 8.31 4.63
CA ALA A 96 -8.43 9.13 4.88
C ALA A 96 -7.76 8.81 6.24
N ASP A 97 -8.54 8.58 7.29
CA ASP A 97 -8.03 8.13 8.60
C ASP A 97 -7.32 6.77 8.49
N VAL A 98 -7.93 5.82 7.79
CA VAL A 98 -7.30 4.51 7.50
C VAL A 98 -5.97 4.72 6.73
N LEU A 99 -5.95 5.60 5.73
CA LEU A 99 -4.75 5.88 4.95
C LEU A 99 -3.62 6.47 5.80
N THR A 100 -3.93 7.33 6.78
CA THR A 100 -2.91 7.83 7.74
C THR A 100 -2.35 6.73 8.64
N SER A 101 -3.13 5.69 8.92
CA SER A 101 -2.66 4.52 9.68
C SER A 101 -1.81 3.57 8.80
N MET A 102 -1.94 3.66 7.47
CA MET A 102 -1.22 2.82 6.50
C MET A 102 0.08 3.45 5.98
N VAL A 103 0.56 4.55 6.57
CA VAL A 103 1.81 5.23 6.14
C VAL A 103 3.00 4.27 6.04
N LYS A 104 3.19 3.42 7.05
CA LYS A 104 4.30 2.43 7.04
C LYS A 104 4.15 1.45 5.87
N ILE A 105 2.93 0.95 5.65
CA ILE A 105 2.62 0.01 4.57
C ILE A 105 2.90 0.65 3.21
N LEU A 106 2.59 1.94 3.03
CA LEU A 106 2.91 2.68 1.80
C LEU A 106 4.41 2.81 1.56
N LEU A 107 5.21 2.98 2.62
CA LEU A 107 6.67 3.02 2.52
C LEU A 107 7.27 1.65 2.20
N ASP A 108 6.74 0.57 2.80
CA ASP A 108 7.17 -0.79 2.47
C ASP A 108 6.82 -1.15 1.02
N LEU A 109 5.64 -0.74 0.56
CA LEU A 109 5.21 -0.90 -0.83
C LEU A 109 6.10 -0.08 -1.78
N LEU A 110 6.47 1.15 -1.41
CA LEU A 110 7.40 1.98 -2.18
C LEU A 110 8.76 1.28 -2.32
N TRP A 111 9.32 0.78 -1.22
CA TRP A 111 10.59 0.06 -1.23
C TRP A 111 10.50 -1.19 -2.11
N THR A 112 9.41 -1.95 -1.97
CA THR A 112 9.15 -3.15 -2.75
C THR A 112 9.07 -2.87 -4.26
N ILE A 113 8.39 -1.79 -4.66
CA ILE A 113 8.34 -1.37 -6.07
C ILE A 113 9.74 -1.02 -6.56
N CYS A 114 10.51 -0.24 -5.81
CA CYS A 114 11.87 0.12 -6.18
C CYS A 114 12.78 -1.10 -6.28
N PHE A 115 12.61 -2.09 -5.40
CA PHE A 115 13.35 -3.37 -5.43
C PHE A 115 13.08 -4.16 -6.73
N ILE A 116 11.82 -4.25 -7.15
CA ILE A 116 11.44 -4.93 -8.40
C ILE A 116 11.93 -4.15 -9.63
N VAL A 117 11.73 -2.83 -9.66
CA VAL A 117 12.10 -1.99 -10.81
C VAL A 117 13.61 -1.92 -11.00
N SER A 118 14.38 -1.89 -9.91
CA SER A 118 15.84 -1.82 -9.98
C SER A 118 16.49 -3.14 -10.41
N GLY A 119 15.74 -4.25 -10.43
CA GLY A 119 16.28 -5.56 -10.79
C GLY A 119 17.17 -6.19 -9.71
N ASP A 120 17.17 -5.62 -8.50
CA ASP A 120 18.02 -6.03 -7.37
C ASP A 120 17.77 -7.50 -6.96
N PHE A 121 16.57 -8.00 -7.27
CA PHE A 121 16.17 -9.40 -7.04
C PHE A 121 16.96 -10.44 -7.85
N LEU A 122 17.71 -10.04 -8.90
CA LEU A 122 18.53 -10.92 -9.74
C LEU A 122 19.98 -11.03 -9.28
N ILE A 123 20.42 -10.20 -8.32
CA ILE A 123 21.81 -10.19 -7.86
C ILE A 123 22.06 -11.42 -6.98
N SER A 124 22.83 -12.39 -7.48
CA SER A 124 23.24 -13.59 -6.75
C SER A 124 24.33 -13.29 -5.70
N ASP A 125 24.32 -14.05 -4.59
CA ASP A 125 25.30 -13.98 -3.49
C ASP A 125 26.72 -14.43 -3.85
N THR A 126 26.95 -14.93 -5.07
CA THR A 126 28.22 -15.54 -5.50
C THR A 126 29.27 -14.54 -5.98
N VAL A 127 29.02 -13.23 -5.91
CA VAL A 127 29.98 -12.20 -6.31
C VAL A 127 30.53 -11.52 -5.05
N ASP A 128 31.71 -11.93 -4.62
CA ASP A 128 32.44 -11.44 -3.42
C ASP A 128 32.71 -9.91 -3.39
N ASN A 129 32.24 -9.15 -4.39
CA ASN A 129 32.33 -7.68 -4.46
C ASN A 129 30.94 -7.00 -4.58
N ALA A 130 29.83 -7.74 -4.47
CA ALA A 130 28.48 -7.22 -4.69
C ALA A 130 27.80 -6.64 -3.43
N ASP A 131 28.45 -6.69 -2.27
CA ASP A 131 27.87 -6.17 -1.02
C ASP A 131 27.75 -4.63 -1.04
N ASP A 132 28.61 -3.94 -1.80
CA ASP A 132 28.60 -2.47 -1.89
C ASP A 132 27.55 -1.93 -2.89
N SER A 133 27.10 -2.77 -3.84
CA SER A 133 26.17 -2.37 -4.93
C SER A 133 24.70 -2.69 -4.65
N ARG A 134 24.41 -3.50 -3.63
CA ARG A 134 23.06 -3.91 -3.26
C ARG A 134 22.28 -2.73 -2.68
N HIS A 135 21.10 -2.48 -3.21
CA HIS A 135 20.24 -1.38 -2.75
C HIS A 135 20.90 0.02 -2.82
N GLU A 136 21.87 0.25 -3.72
CA GLU A 136 22.47 1.59 -3.91
C GLU A 136 21.39 2.67 -4.14
N TRP A 137 20.32 2.30 -4.85
CA TRP A 137 19.17 3.16 -5.11
C TRP A 137 18.51 3.67 -3.82
N GLN A 138 18.52 2.89 -2.74
CA GLN A 138 17.99 3.28 -1.44
C GLN A 138 18.83 4.39 -0.79
N HIS A 139 20.14 4.45 -1.07
CA HIS A 139 21.02 5.48 -0.56
C HIS A 139 21.01 6.77 -1.38
N SER A 140 20.45 6.71 -2.58
CA SER A 140 20.38 7.86 -3.44
C SER A 140 19.54 8.99 -2.85
N LYS A 141 19.97 10.24 -3.09
CA LYS A 141 19.29 11.44 -2.59
C LYS A 141 17.84 11.51 -3.07
N TRP A 142 17.54 11.07 -4.29
CA TRP A 142 16.18 11.12 -4.82
C TRP A 142 15.20 10.26 -3.98
N TYR A 143 15.62 9.07 -3.54
CA TYR A 143 14.81 8.17 -2.74
C TYR A 143 14.63 8.68 -1.31
N LYS A 144 15.76 8.91 -0.60
CA LYS A 144 15.75 9.30 0.82
C LYS A 144 15.20 10.71 1.05
N GLN A 145 15.55 11.67 0.21
CA GLN A 145 15.28 13.09 0.48
C GLN A 145 13.96 13.57 -0.10
N TYR A 146 13.45 12.93 -1.16
CA TYR A 146 12.21 13.36 -1.82
C TYR A 146 11.13 12.30 -1.73
N LEU A 147 11.39 11.08 -2.20
CA LEU A 147 10.35 10.07 -2.36
C LEU A 147 9.72 9.62 -1.03
N VAL A 148 10.55 9.25 -0.06
CA VAL A 148 10.11 8.83 1.28
C VAL A 148 9.28 9.91 1.99
N PRO A 149 9.74 11.17 2.13
CA PRO A 149 8.94 12.19 2.80
C PRO A 149 7.67 12.56 2.05
N ILE A 150 7.66 12.54 0.71
CA ILE A 150 6.44 12.81 -0.09
C ILE A 150 5.37 11.76 0.22
N ILE A 151 5.72 10.46 0.19
CA ILE A 151 4.78 9.38 0.46
C ILE A 151 4.29 9.40 1.91
N CYS A 152 5.16 9.75 2.86
CA CYS A 152 4.80 9.91 4.27
C CYS A 152 3.86 11.10 4.51
N LEU A 153 4.12 12.23 3.84
CA LEU A 153 3.35 13.46 3.99
C LEU A 153 1.98 13.38 3.28
N PHE A 154 1.89 12.63 2.18
CA PHE A 154 0.69 12.53 1.35
C PHE A 154 -0.62 12.27 2.13
N PRO A 155 -0.74 11.24 2.99
CA PRO A 155 -1.97 10.98 3.73
C PRO A 155 -2.27 12.07 4.78
N LEU A 156 -1.23 12.62 5.40
CA LEU A 156 -1.36 13.72 6.37
C LEU A 156 -1.88 15.01 5.69
N TYR A 157 -1.39 15.28 4.49
CA TYR A 157 -1.82 16.42 3.68
C TYR A 157 -3.29 16.33 3.31
N ILE A 158 -3.75 15.16 2.85
CA ILE A 158 -5.18 14.94 2.55
C ILE A 158 -6.04 15.18 3.78
N ARG A 159 -5.62 14.64 4.94
CA ARG A 159 -6.33 14.81 6.21
C ARG A 159 -6.42 16.29 6.62
N LEU A 160 -5.31 17.03 6.50
CA LEU A 160 -5.26 18.45 6.80
C LEU A 160 -6.24 19.25 5.93
N MET A 161 -6.27 18.98 4.62
CA MET A 161 -7.16 19.67 3.69
C MET A 161 -8.64 19.39 3.99
N GLN A 162 -8.99 18.15 4.37
CA GLN A 162 -10.36 17.81 4.79
C GLN A 162 -10.77 18.55 6.06
N CYS A 163 -9.89 18.64 7.07
CA CYS A 163 -10.14 19.37 8.31
C CYS A 163 -10.28 20.88 8.07
N LEU A 164 -9.40 21.46 7.25
CA LEU A 164 -9.45 22.87 6.87
C LEU A 164 -10.76 23.20 6.15
N ARG A 165 -11.18 22.33 5.23
CA ARG A 165 -12.44 22.49 4.50
C ARG A 165 -13.64 22.42 5.45
N LYS A 166 -13.68 21.43 6.35
CA LYS A 166 -14.74 21.32 7.35
C LYS A 166 -14.82 22.55 8.24
N PHE A 167 -13.67 23.10 8.66
CA PHE A 167 -13.62 24.35 9.42
C PHE A 167 -14.17 25.53 8.61
N SER A 168 -13.75 25.67 7.35
CA SER A 168 -14.24 26.72 6.44
C SER A 168 -15.74 26.61 6.14
N ASP A 169 -16.24 25.39 5.91
CA ASP A 169 -17.65 25.16 5.56
C ASP A 169 -18.57 25.25 6.79
N THR A 170 -18.07 25.01 8.01
CA THR A 170 -18.86 25.13 9.25
C THR A 170 -19.11 26.59 9.60
N GLY A 171 -18.18 27.52 9.31
CA GLY A 171 -18.36 28.97 9.46
C GLY A 171 -18.52 29.48 10.91
N ASP A 172 -18.99 28.63 11.83
CA ASP A 172 -19.17 28.93 13.23
C ASP A 172 -17.87 28.70 13.99
N ARG A 173 -17.29 29.80 14.46
CA ARG A 173 -16.07 29.82 15.27
C ARG A 173 -16.25 29.05 16.60
N ILE A 174 -17.50 28.81 17.02
CA ILE A 174 -17.92 28.09 18.24
C ILE A 174 -19.40 27.67 18.12
N PRO A 175 -19.74 26.45 17.67
CA PRO A 175 -21.12 26.04 17.43
C PRO A 175 -21.94 25.72 18.71
N ASN A 176 -21.34 25.79 19.92
CA ASN A 176 -21.97 25.38 21.18
C ASN A 176 -21.97 26.45 22.30
N LEU A 177 -21.95 27.76 21.99
CA LEU A 177 -22.25 28.79 23.00
C LEU A 177 -23.61 29.44 22.71
N PRO A 178 -24.69 28.87 23.28
CA PRO A 178 -25.61 29.73 24.02
C PRO A 178 -26.14 29.12 25.35
N ASN A 179 -25.45 28.15 25.97
CA ASN A 179 -25.79 27.73 27.35
C ASN A 179 -24.58 27.30 28.20
N ALA A 180 -23.48 28.04 28.11
CA ALA A 180 -22.40 28.04 29.10
C ALA A 180 -22.27 29.44 29.69
#